data_AF-M5CCR7-F1
#
_entry.id   AF-M5CCR7-F1
#
_cell.length_a   1.000
_cell.length_b   1.000
_cell.length_c   1.000
_cell.angle_alpha   90.00
_cell.angle_beta   90.00
_cell.angle_gamma   90.00
#
_symmetry.space_group_name_H-M   'P 1'
#
loop_
_entity.id
_entity.type
_entity.pdbx_description
1 polymer ?
#
loop_
_entity_poly.entity_id
_entity_poly.type
_entity_poly.pdbx_seq_one_letter_code
_entity_poly.pdbx_strand_id
1 'polypeptide(L)'
;MAVQDKTLNFYSYNLHENTTVILVFAPPDSDQLSKKSFPVVWKAITFHAKKHNKANVQYTPRLAFAYGHMEEKDIFDPIAWAEVQNGDVIGISGTTYQLNFNEKTKGDDSSHIVCKNNTGEPINLSMGFAKGSEEYEPILAWTRVGGGSNATAQFKPKLTAYVTLNKVLRGGVETDAIWSIDLDEIDDVTGWNFVQDDATGGFSIVPATSI
;
A
#
# COMPACT_ATOMS: atom_id res chain seq x y z
N MET A 1 -16.31 -7.57 10.74
CA MET A 1 -15.44 -8.73 10.44
C MET A 1 -14.15 -8.50 11.20
N ALA A 2 -13.61 -9.50 11.89
CA ALA A 2 -12.39 -9.31 12.68
C ALA A 2 -11.21 -9.07 11.74
N VAL A 3 -10.46 -8.01 12.02
CA VAL A 3 -9.21 -7.69 11.32
C VAL A 3 -8.22 -8.82 11.61
N GLN A 4 -7.82 -9.58 10.59
CA GLN A 4 -6.93 -10.73 10.73
C GLN A 4 -5.60 -10.46 10.06
N ASP A 5 -4.52 -10.80 10.77
CA ASP A 5 -3.18 -10.80 10.22
C ASP A 5 -3.09 -11.88 9.14
N LYS A 6 -2.50 -11.54 7.98
CA LYS A 6 -2.25 -12.49 6.90
C LYS A 6 -0.77 -12.68 6.67
N THR A 7 -0.37 -13.91 6.40
CA THR A 7 0.98 -14.30 6.04
C THR A 7 0.99 -14.93 4.65
N LEU A 8 1.63 -14.25 3.70
CA LEU A 8 1.80 -14.73 2.33
C LEU A 8 3.23 -15.24 2.17
N ASN A 9 3.38 -16.51 1.82
CA ASN A 9 4.67 -17.09 1.48
C ASN A 9 4.80 -17.19 -0.04
N PHE A 10 5.78 -16.50 -0.60
CA PHE A 10 6.09 -16.58 -2.03
C PHE A 10 7.31 -17.47 -2.25
N TYR A 11 7.20 -18.38 -3.21
CA TYR A 11 8.24 -19.32 -3.62
C TYR A 11 8.57 -19.10 -5.08
N SER A 12 9.82 -19.28 -5.49
CA SER A 12 10.18 -19.33 -6.91
C SER A 12 11.21 -20.41 -7.14
N TYR A 13 11.15 -21.05 -8.31
CA TYR A 13 12.09 -22.09 -8.72
C TYR A 13 12.69 -21.74 -10.08
N ASN A 14 14.03 -21.76 -10.17
CA ASN A 14 14.78 -21.74 -11.43
C ASN A 14 14.43 -20.61 -12.41
N LEU A 15 14.16 -19.40 -11.92
CA LEU A 15 14.02 -18.22 -12.80
C LEU A 15 15.27 -18.04 -13.68
N HIS A 16 15.07 -17.59 -14.90
CA HIS A 16 16.14 -17.36 -15.88
C HIS A 16 17.07 -16.21 -15.45
N GLU A 17 16.50 -15.16 -14.86
CA GLU A 17 17.19 -13.96 -14.41
C GLU A 17 16.67 -13.44 -13.06
N ASN A 18 17.41 -12.52 -12.45
CA ASN A 18 16.98 -11.88 -11.21
C ASN A 18 15.77 -11.03 -11.50
N THR A 19 14.68 -11.31 -10.80
CA THR A 19 13.39 -10.67 -11.07
C THR A 19 12.82 -10.09 -9.78
N THR A 20 12.36 -8.85 -9.82
CA THR A 20 11.70 -8.21 -8.67
C THR A 20 10.19 -8.18 -8.88
N VAL A 21 9.46 -8.75 -7.93
CA VAL A 21 8.01 -8.60 -7.82
C VAL A 21 7.71 -7.49 -6.83
N ILE A 22 6.88 -6.55 -7.24
CA ILE A 22 6.37 -5.49 -6.36
C ILE A 22 4.91 -5.76 -6.04
N LEU A 23 4.54 -5.53 -4.79
CA LEU A 23 3.20 -5.67 -4.26
C LEU A 23 2.65 -4.28 -3.95
N VAL A 24 1.48 -3.99 -4.49
CA VAL A 24 0.82 -2.69 -4.44
C VAL A 24 -0.64 -2.91 -4.06
N PHE A 25 -1.15 -2.13 -3.11
CA PHE A 25 -2.59 -2.13 -2.85
C PHE A 25 -3.29 -1.32 -3.93
N ALA A 26 -4.44 -1.81 -4.42
CA ALA A 26 -5.23 -1.07 -5.38
C ALA A 26 -5.60 0.31 -4.78
N PRO A 27 -5.49 1.40 -5.56
CA PRO A 27 -5.97 2.68 -5.09
C PRO A 27 -7.48 2.56 -4.79
N PRO A 28 -7.99 3.26 -3.77
CA PRO A 28 -9.43 3.32 -3.50
C PRO A 28 -10.18 3.74 -4.75
N ASP A 29 -11.36 3.15 -4.97
CA ASP A 29 -12.28 3.55 -6.04
C ASP A 29 -12.60 5.04 -5.88
N SER A 30 -11.89 5.91 -6.61
CA SER A 30 -12.05 7.35 -6.49
C SER A 30 -13.03 7.84 -7.57
N ASP A 31 -14.32 7.69 -7.32
CA ASP A 31 -15.37 8.35 -8.12
C ASP A 31 -15.30 9.90 -8.04
N GLN A 32 -14.37 10.45 -7.26
CA GLN A 32 -14.06 11.88 -7.20
C GLN A 32 -12.77 12.23 -7.95
N LEU A 33 -12.95 12.45 -9.25
CA LEU A 33 -12.06 12.94 -10.33
C LEU A 33 -11.14 14.15 -10.06
N SER A 34 -10.77 14.54 -8.82
CA SER A 34 -9.99 15.78 -8.60
C SER A 34 -8.81 15.75 -7.62
N LYS A 35 -8.41 14.60 -7.06
CA LYS A 35 -7.17 14.54 -6.27
C LYS A 35 -6.31 13.37 -6.73
N LYS A 36 -5.11 13.67 -7.25
CA LYS A 36 -4.12 12.69 -7.67
C LYS A 36 -3.66 11.88 -6.45
N SER A 37 -4.37 10.80 -6.13
CA SER A 37 -3.86 9.75 -5.27
C SER A 37 -2.93 8.87 -6.10
N PHE A 38 -1.82 8.47 -5.51
CA PHE A 38 -0.82 7.62 -6.16
C PHE A 38 -0.63 6.37 -5.31
N PRO A 39 -0.80 5.17 -5.89
CA PRO A 39 -0.46 3.94 -5.17
C PRO A 39 1.04 3.92 -4.88
N VAL A 40 1.40 3.46 -3.69
CA VAL A 40 2.79 3.32 -3.25
C VAL A 40 3.16 1.84 -3.22
N VAL A 41 4.38 1.51 -3.62
CA VAL A 41 4.90 0.13 -3.51
C VAL A 41 4.95 -0.25 -2.04
N TRP A 42 4.15 -1.23 -1.65
CA TRP A 42 4.11 -1.69 -0.27
C TRP A 42 5.26 -2.66 0.03
N LYS A 43 5.52 -3.61 -0.88
CA LYS A 43 6.66 -4.54 -0.78
C LYS A 43 7.34 -4.74 -2.12
N ALA A 44 8.65 -4.93 -2.08
CA ALA A 44 9.44 -5.34 -3.23
C ALA A 44 10.23 -6.61 -2.85
N ILE A 45 10.02 -7.69 -3.59
CA ILE A 45 10.61 -9.01 -3.36
C ILE A 45 11.49 -9.34 -4.55
N THR A 46 12.79 -9.53 -4.33
CA THR A 46 13.71 -9.95 -5.39
C THR A 46 13.94 -11.45 -5.31
N PHE A 47 13.63 -12.14 -6.40
CA PHE A 47 13.88 -13.56 -6.58
C PHE A 47 15.15 -13.73 -7.42
N HIS A 48 16.11 -14.51 -6.91
CA HIS A 48 17.39 -14.71 -7.58
C HIS A 48 17.31 -15.83 -8.63
N ALA A 49 17.93 -15.60 -9.79
CA ALA A 49 18.00 -16.55 -10.88
C ALA A 49 18.59 -17.90 -10.44
N LYS A 50 18.12 -19.00 -11.05
CA LYS A 50 18.71 -20.35 -10.91
C LYS A 50 18.80 -20.83 -9.44
N LYS A 51 17.93 -20.32 -8.58
CA LYS A 51 17.87 -20.65 -7.16
C LYS A 51 16.43 -20.96 -6.74
N HIS A 52 16.32 -21.68 -5.64
CA HIS A 52 15.06 -21.77 -4.89
C HIS A 52 15.03 -20.56 -3.97
N ASN A 53 14.00 -19.75 -4.10
CA ASN A 53 13.81 -18.57 -3.26
C ASN A 53 12.53 -18.75 -2.45
N LYS A 54 12.53 -18.20 -1.24
CA LYS A 54 11.36 -18.05 -0.40
C LYS A 54 11.34 -16.64 0.15
N ALA A 55 10.19 -16.00 0.07
CA ALA A 55 9.92 -14.72 0.71
C ALA A 55 8.65 -14.83 1.56
N ASN A 56 8.61 -14.08 2.65
CA ASN A 56 7.47 -14.01 3.54
C ASN A 56 7.01 -12.55 3.63
N VAL A 57 5.71 -12.34 3.44
CA VAL A 57 5.07 -11.03 3.57
C VAL A 57 3.99 -11.13 4.62
N GLN A 58 4.10 -10.29 5.65
CA GLN A 58 3.12 -10.17 6.71
C GLN A 58 2.28 -8.91 6.48
N TYR A 59 0.97 -9.09 6.56
CA TYR A 59 -0.03 -8.06 6.44
C TYR A 59 -0.77 -7.93 7.77
N THR A 60 -0.67 -6.75 8.39
CA THR A 60 -1.40 -6.40 9.62
C THR A 60 -2.21 -5.13 9.34
N PRO A 61 -3.57 -5.18 9.33
CA PRO A 61 -4.41 -4.09 8.83
C PRO A 61 -4.59 -2.92 9.82
N ARG A 62 -3.49 -2.41 10.39
CA ARG A 62 -3.53 -1.24 11.29
C ARG A 62 -3.47 0.05 10.50
N LEU A 63 -4.60 0.43 9.90
CA LEU A 63 -4.71 1.61 9.06
C LEU A 63 -4.31 2.89 9.81
N ALA A 64 -3.57 3.75 9.14
CA ALA A 64 -3.15 5.05 9.66
C ALA A 64 -3.08 6.09 8.54
N PHE A 65 -3.41 7.33 8.88
CA PHE A 65 -3.05 8.48 8.07
C PHE A 65 -1.74 9.06 8.56
N ALA A 66 -0.89 9.50 7.62
CA ALA A 66 0.35 10.21 7.88
C ALA A 66 0.39 11.53 7.12
N TYR A 67 1.08 12.52 7.67
CA TYR A 67 1.55 13.68 6.92
C TYR A 67 3.07 13.64 6.82
N GLY A 68 3.62 14.21 5.76
CA GLY A 68 5.03 14.05 5.49
C GLY A 68 5.51 14.74 4.22
N HIS A 69 6.71 14.37 3.79
CA HIS A 69 7.33 14.88 2.59
C HIS A 69 7.26 13.85 1.46
N MET A 70 7.21 14.35 0.23
CA MET A 70 7.48 13.51 -0.95
C MET A 70 8.95 13.73 -1.31
N GLU A 71 9.74 12.67 -1.33
CA GLU A 71 11.13 12.75 -1.78
C GLU A 71 11.21 12.73 -3.33
N GLU A 72 12.40 13.03 -3.88
CA GLU A 72 12.70 13.08 -5.33
C GLU A 72 12.37 11.78 -6.11
N LYS A 73 12.05 10.70 -5.42
CA LYS A 73 11.71 9.38 -5.98
C LYS A 73 10.26 8.97 -5.74
N ASP A 74 9.37 9.91 -5.44
CA ASP A 74 7.96 9.67 -5.08
C ASP A 74 7.78 8.76 -3.85
N ILE A 75 8.80 8.71 -2.99
CA ILE A 75 8.74 8.02 -1.71
C ILE A 75 8.10 9.00 -0.72
N PHE A 76 7.05 8.55 -0.04
CA PHE A 76 6.45 9.31 1.05
C PHE A 76 7.25 9.07 2.33
N ASP A 77 7.87 10.11 2.85
CA ASP A 77 8.58 10.11 4.13
C ASP A 77 7.67 10.67 5.23
N PRO A 78 7.12 9.81 6.12
CA PRO A 78 6.16 10.23 7.15
C PRO A 78 6.87 10.99 8.28
N ILE A 79 6.33 12.16 8.65
CA ILE A 79 6.77 12.90 9.84
C ILE A 79 6.03 12.40 11.08
N ALA A 80 4.72 12.19 10.95
CA ALA A 80 3.88 11.61 11.99
C ALA A 80 2.68 10.90 11.37
N TRP A 81 2.11 9.96 12.12
CA TRP A 81 0.91 9.24 11.74
C TRP A 81 -0.05 9.04 12.91
N ALA A 82 -1.31 8.77 12.58
CA ALA A 82 -2.34 8.43 13.55
C ALA A 82 -3.19 7.28 13.02
N GLU A 83 -3.35 6.25 13.85
CA GLU A 83 -4.18 5.08 13.54
C GLU A 83 -5.65 5.45 13.46
N VAL A 84 -6.32 4.91 12.44
CA VAL A 84 -7.72 5.17 12.08
C VAL A 84 -8.41 3.86 11.74
N GLN A 85 -9.72 3.86 11.83
CA GLN A 85 -10.59 2.76 11.41
C GLN A 85 -11.62 3.25 10.40
N ASN A 86 -12.28 2.32 9.71
CA ASN A 86 -13.44 2.64 8.87
C ASN A 86 -14.49 3.45 9.65
N GLY A 87 -14.95 4.54 9.05
CA GLY A 87 -15.85 5.52 9.67
C GLY A 87 -15.16 6.61 10.50
N ASP A 88 -13.83 6.56 10.68
CA ASP A 88 -13.12 7.63 11.38
C ASP A 88 -12.92 8.86 10.49
N VAL A 89 -13.06 10.02 11.12
CA VAL A 89 -12.66 11.32 10.60
C VAL A 89 -11.59 11.88 11.53
N ILE A 90 -10.42 12.14 10.98
CA ILE A 90 -9.30 12.77 11.68
C ILE A 90 -8.92 14.07 10.99
N GLY A 91 -8.48 15.06 11.75
CA GLY A 91 -7.98 16.32 11.21
C GLY A 91 -6.49 16.49 11.46
N ILE A 92 -5.82 17.27 10.62
CA ILE A 92 -4.48 17.79 10.88
C ILE A 92 -4.61 19.30 11.02
N SER A 93 -4.11 19.86 12.11
CA SER A 93 -4.08 21.29 12.36
C SER A 93 -2.71 21.74 12.86
N GLY A 94 -2.48 23.05 12.87
CA GLY A 94 -1.23 23.64 13.34
C GLY A 94 -0.63 24.62 12.35
N THR A 95 0.65 24.92 12.55
CA THR A 95 1.42 25.84 11.68
C THR A 95 2.40 25.05 10.81
N THR A 96 3.02 25.73 9.84
CA THR A 96 3.99 25.14 8.89
C THR A 96 5.11 24.32 9.54
N TYR A 97 5.43 24.58 10.81
CA TYR A 97 6.53 23.90 11.53
C TYR A 97 6.06 22.99 12.67
N GLN A 98 4.76 23.00 12.98
CA GLN A 98 4.19 22.23 14.08
C GLN A 98 2.78 21.79 13.70
N LEU A 99 2.71 20.65 13.00
CA LEU A 99 1.47 19.99 12.65
C LEU A 99 1.14 18.91 13.66
N ASN A 100 -0.13 18.76 13.98
CA ASN A 100 -0.61 17.73 14.90
C ASN A 100 -1.90 17.11 14.38
N PHE A 101 -2.09 15.83 14.68
CA PHE A 101 -3.39 15.20 14.50
C PHE A 101 -4.34 15.65 15.61
N ASN A 102 -5.56 15.99 15.20
CA ASN A 102 -6.66 16.28 16.10
C ASN A 102 -7.23 14.97 16.67
N GLU A 103 -8.10 15.09 17.67
CA GLU A 103 -8.88 13.95 18.16
C GLU A 103 -9.73 13.35 17.03
N LYS A 104 -9.82 12.02 17.04
CA LYS A 104 -10.62 11.25 16.08
C LYS A 104 -12.10 11.41 16.41
N THR A 105 -12.90 11.60 15.38
CA THR A 105 -14.35 11.65 15.46
C THR A 105 -14.94 10.58 14.54
N LYS A 106 -16.20 10.21 14.75
CA LYS A 106 -16.93 9.36 13.80
C LYS A 106 -17.59 10.24 12.74
N GLY A 107 -17.40 9.87 11.48
CA GLY A 107 -18.11 10.47 10.35
C GLY A 107 -19.50 9.87 10.15
N ASP A 108 -20.27 10.48 9.26
CA ASP A 108 -21.59 9.98 8.89
C ASP A 108 -21.52 8.72 8.00
N ASP A 109 -20.40 8.54 7.30
CA ASP A 109 -20.15 7.39 6.42
C ASP A 109 -19.20 6.41 7.11
N SER A 110 -19.73 5.25 7.51
CA SER A 110 -18.97 4.18 8.17
C SER A 110 -18.05 3.39 7.25
N SER A 111 -18.16 3.57 5.93
CA SER A 111 -17.39 2.82 4.92
C SER A 111 -16.12 3.55 4.47
N HIS A 112 -16.00 4.84 4.78
CA HIS A 112 -14.87 5.67 4.40
C HIS A 112 -14.07 6.12 5.63
N ILE A 113 -12.79 6.39 5.41
CA ILE A 113 -11.92 7.08 6.35
C ILE A 113 -11.56 8.42 5.75
N VAL A 114 -11.60 9.47 6.57
CA VAL A 114 -11.37 10.85 6.11
C VAL A 114 -10.25 11.50 6.93
N CYS A 115 -9.26 12.05 6.23
CA CYS A 115 -8.24 12.92 6.81
C CYS A 115 -8.44 14.35 6.31
N LYS A 116 -8.80 15.27 7.20
CA LYS A 116 -9.01 16.69 6.89
C LYS A 116 -7.71 17.46 7.06
N ASN A 117 -7.31 18.21 6.04
CA ASN A 117 -6.30 19.25 6.19
C ASN A 117 -6.98 20.52 6.74
N ASN A 118 -6.96 20.70 8.06
CA ASN A 118 -7.50 21.88 8.73
C ASN A 118 -6.45 23.00 8.87
N THR A 119 -5.33 22.91 8.15
CA THR A 119 -4.33 23.98 8.09
C THR A 119 -4.69 25.00 7.00
N GLY A 120 -3.96 26.12 6.95
CA GLY A 120 -4.09 27.11 5.87
C GLY A 120 -3.34 26.75 4.59
N GLU A 121 -2.44 25.77 4.63
CA GLU A 121 -1.50 25.48 3.55
C GLU A 121 -1.71 24.08 2.95
N PRO A 122 -1.34 23.83 1.69
CA PRO A 122 -1.35 22.49 1.14
C PRO A 122 -0.33 21.58 1.85
N ILE A 123 -0.75 20.36 2.21
CA ILE A 123 0.12 19.34 2.81
C ILE A 123 0.08 18.04 2.01
N ASN A 124 1.12 17.23 2.09
CA ASN A 124 1.09 15.87 1.56
C ASN A 124 0.56 14.93 2.65
N LEU A 125 -0.30 14.01 2.23
CA LEU A 125 -0.91 13.00 3.09
C LEU A 125 -0.60 11.61 2.55
N SER A 126 -0.57 10.63 3.42
CA SER A 126 -0.50 9.21 3.05
C SER A 126 -1.46 8.41 3.89
N MET A 127 -1.95 7.31 3.32
CA MET A 127 -2.60 6.23 4.02
C MET A 127 -1.71 4.99 3.93
N GLY A 128 -1.68 4.21 4.99
CA GLY A 128 -0.74 3.10 5.15
C GLY A 128 -1.03 2.28 6.39
N PHE A 129 -0.09 1.41 6.75
CA PHE A 129 -0.18 0.57 7.94
C PHE A 129 0.81 1.02 9.00
N ALA A 130 0.32 1.23 10.22
CA ALA A 130 1.16 1.46 11.39
C ALA A 130 1.64 0.14 11.97
N LYS A 131 2.95 0.04 12.20
CA LYS A 131 3.61 -1.07 12.89
C LYS A 131 4.11 -0.57 14.24
N GLY A 132 3.18 -0.51 15.19
CA GLY A 132 3.45 0.12 16.48
C GLY A 132 3.64 1.63 16.36
N SER A 133 4.44 2.20 17.26
CA SER A 133 4.71 3.64 17.33
C SER A 133 5.93 4.10 16.53
N GLU A 134 6.69 3.18 15.93
CA GLU A 134 8.01 3.49 15.35
C GLU A 134 8.07 3.32 13.83
N GLU A 135 7.14 2.56 13.24
CA GLU A 135 7.17 2.26 11.82
C GLU A 135 5.81 2.48 11.15
N TYR A 136 5.85 3.07 9.95
CA TYR A 136 4.69 3.32 9.11
C TYR A 136 5.02 2.92 7.67
N GLU A 137 4.13 2.12 7.06
CA GLU A 137 4.28 1.66 5.69
C GLU A 137 3.24 2.34 4.79
N PRO A 138 3.61 3.36 3.99
CA PRO A 138 2.69 4.01 3.07
C PRO A 138 2.24 3.04 1.97
N ILE A 139 0.96 3.09 1.63
CA ILE A 139 0.38 2.33 0.50
C ILE A 139 -0.32 3.23 -0.51
N LEU A 140 -0.64 4.47 -0.10
CA LEU A 140 -1.32 5.45 -0.92
C LEU A 140 -0.90 6.85 -0.49
N ALA A 141 -0.54 7.72 -1.43
CA ALA A 141 -0.18 9.11 -1.12
C ALA A 141 -1.04 10.11 -1.90
N TRP A 142 -1.35 11.23 -1.27
CA TRP A 142 -1.94 12.42 -1.89
C TRP A 142 -0.97 13.58 -1.76
N THR A 143 -0.72 14.25 -2.88
CA THR A 143 0.16 15.42 -2.90
C THR A 143 -0.66 16.71 -2.86
N ARG A 144 -0.14 17.72 -2.14
CA ARG A 144 -0.70 19.08 -2.09
C ARG A 144 -2.22 19.12 -1.78
N VAL A 145 -2.67 18.36 -0.79
CA VAL A 145 -4.05 18.44 -0.28
C VAL A 145 -4.25 19.83 0.31
N GLY A 146 -5.04 20.69 -0.35
CA GLY A 146 -5.19 22.10 0.02
C GLY A 146 -5.78 22.32 1.42
N GLY A 147 -5.50 23.48 2.02
CA GLY A 147 -6.12 23.89 3.28
C GLY A 147 -7.65 23.89 3.21
N GLY A 148 -8.31 23.35 4.22
CA GLY A 148 -9.76 23.12 4.25
C GLY A 148 -10.27 21.95 3.41
N SER A 149 -9.38 21.24 2.68
CA SER A 149 -9.74 20.03 1.93
C SER A 149 -9.53 18.76 2.77
N ASN A 150 -9.93 17.61 2.21
CA ASN A 150 -9.68 16.29 2.81
C ASN A 150 -9.12 15.28 1.81
N ALA A 151 -8.49 14.23 2.33
CA ALA A 151 -8.30 12.96 1.66
C ALA A 151 -9.33 11.98 2.20
N THR A 152 -10.06 11.32 1.31
CA THR A 152 -11.07 10.31 1.64
C THR A 152 -10.67 9.01 0.97
N ALA A 153 -10.75 7.90 1.69
CA ALA A 153 -10.45 6.59 1.17
C ALA A 153 -11.43 5.55 1.71
N GLN A 154 -11.88 4.66 0.84
CA GLN A 154 -12.42 3.36 1.24
C GLN A 154 -11.29 2.34 1.04
N PHE A 155 -10.76 1.81 2.14
CA PHE A 155 -9.70 0.81 2.04
C PHE A 155 -10.30 -0.59 1.87
N LYS A 156 -9.98 -1.23 0.74
CA LYS A 156 -10.19 -2.65 0.49
C LYS A 156 -8.81 -3.30 0.40
N PRO A 157 -8.54 -4.42 1.09
CA PRO A 157 -7.22 -5.01 1.12
C PRO A 157 -6.92 -5.85 -0.14
N LYS A 158 -7.24 -5.30 -1.31
CA LYS A 158 -6.95 -5.90 -2.61
C LYS A 158 -5.48 -5.65 -2.96
N LEU A 159 -4.71 -6.73 -2.98
CA LEU A 159 -3.30 -6.72 -3.31
C LEU A 159 -3.10 -7.07 -4.78
N THR A 160 -2.20 -6.37 -5.45
CA THR A 160 -1.83 -6.61 -6.85
C THR A 160 -0.31 -6.71 -6.97
N ALA A 161 0.15 -7.69 -7.74
CA ALA A 161 1.57 -7.90 -8.01
C ALA A 161 1.92 -7.53 -9.45
N TYR A 162 3.09 -6.94 -9.61
CA TYR A 162 3.68 -6.60 -10.90
C TYR A 162 5.14 -7.03 -10.93
N VAL A 163 5.66 -7.33 -12.12
CA VAL A 163 7.07 -7.61 -12.31
C VAL A 163 7.77 -6.34 -12.76
N THR A 164 8.87 -6.02 -12.10
CA THR A 164 9.78 -4.99 -12.56
C THR A 164 11.21 -5.52 -12.60
N LEU A 165 11.90 -5.19 -13.69
CA LEU A 165 13.34 -5.45 -13.82
C LEU A 165 14.16 -4.31 -13.18
N ASN A 166 13.52 -3.18 -12.82
CA ASN A 166 14.14 -2.00 -12.23
C ASN A 166 13.52 -1.64 -10.86
N LYS A 167 14.35 -1.17 -9.93
CA LYS A 167 13.99 -1.00 -8.50
C LYS A 167 12.99 0.13 -8.17
N VAL A 168 12.45 0.87 -9.14
CA VAL A 168 11.63 2.05 -8.84
C VAL A 168 10.48 2.17 -9.83
N LEU A 169 9.25 2.19 -9.30
CA LEU A 169 8.11 2.73 -10.02
C LEU A 169 8.10 4.24 -9.86
N ARG A 170 8.52 4.96 -10.91
CA ARG A 170 8.34 6.41 -10.99
C ARG A 170 7.11 6.66 -11.86
N GLY A 171 5.93 6.83 -11.26
CA GLY A 171 4.76 7.36 -11.97
C GLY A 171 3.71 6.37 -12.49
N GLY A 172 3.70 5.12 -12.04
CA GLY A 172 2.72 4.11 -12.45
C GLY A 172 3.40 2.80 -12.82
N VAL A 173 2.66 1.70 -12.80
CA VAL A 173 3.21 0.41 -13.21
C VAL A 173 3.12 0.32 -14.72
N GLU A 174 4.26 0.28 -15.42
CA GLU A 174 4.33 0.19 -16.89
C GLU A 174 4.07 -1.23 -17.41
N THR A 175 3.83 -2.18 -16.52
CA THR A 175 3.56 -3.59 -16.86
C THR A 175 2.17 -3.99 -16.39
N ASP A 176 1.54 -4.92 -17.10
CA ASP A 176 0.30 -5.53 -16.64
C ASP A 176 0.49 -6.26 -15.30
N ALA A 177 -0.58 -6.28 -14.51
CA ALA A 177 -0.61 -7.05 -13.27
C ALA A 177 -0.51 -8.54 -13.59
N ILE A 178 0.42 -9.23 -12.93
CA ILE A 178 0.60 -10.69 -13.09
C ILE A 178 -0.27 -11.51 -12.14
N TRP A 179 -0.84 -10.84 -11.12
CA TRP A 179 -1.63 -11.46 -10.06
C TRP A 179 -2.35 -10.40 -9.23
N SER A 180 -3.55 -10.72 -8.74
CA SER A 180 -4.26 -9.90 -7.77
C SER A 180 -5.18 -10.76 -6.91
N ILE A 181 -5.32 -10.40 -5.64
CA ILE A 181 -6.19 -11.10 -4.69
C ILE A 181 -6.78 -10.13 -3.67
N ASP A 182 -7.97 -10.45 -3.17
CA ASP A 182 -8.50 -9.82 -1.96
C ASP A 182 -7.99 -10.58 -0.73
N LEU A 183 -7.28 -9.89 0.17
CA LEU A 183 -6.73 -10.52 1.37
C LEU A 183 -7.81 -10.91 2.38
N ASP A 184 -9.02 -10.37 2.28
CA ASP A 184 -10.16 -10.80 3.10
C ASP A 184 -10.74 -12.15 2.65
N GLU A 185 -10.43 -12.60 1.43
CA GLU A 185 -10.95 -13.83 0.83
C GLU A 185 -10.02 -15.05 0.99
N ILE A 186 -8.89 -14.89 1.68
CA ILE A 186 -7.89 -15.95 1.86
C ILE A 186 -7.67 -16.33 3.32
N ASP A 187 -7.15 -17.54 3.53
CA ASP A 187 -6.71 -18.03 4.83
C ASP A 187 -5.59 -17.18 5.43
N ASP A 188 -5.42 -17.26 6.75
CA ASP A 188 -4.41 -16.50 7.51
C ASP A 188 -2.97 -16.79 7.07
N VAL A 189 -2.72 -17.98 6.54
CA VAL A 189 -1.42 -18.37 5.99
C VAL A 189 -1.61 -19.00 4.62
N THR A 190 -1.02 -18.39 3.60
CA THR A 190 -1.08 -18.90 2.22
C THR A 190 0.31 -19.08 1.62
N GLY A 191 0.39 -19.94 0.60
CA GLY A 191 1.59 -20.18 -0.20
C GLY A 191 1.33 -19.89 -1.66
N TRP A 192 2.30 -19.29 -2.34
CA TRP A 192 2.20 -18.81 -3.72
C TRP A 192 3.48 -19.11 -4.48
N ASN A 193 3.36 -19.70 -5.67
CA ASN A 193 4.49 -19.94 -6.56
C ASN A 193 4.57 -18.82 -7.59
N PHE A 194 5.69 -18.10 -7.61
CA PHE A 194 6.09 -17.20 -8.68
C PHE A 194 6.80 -18.02 -9.76
N VAL A 195 6.19 -18.06 -10.94
CA VAL A 195 6.58 -18.95 -12.06
C VAL A 195 6.91 -18.10 -13.28
N GLN A 196 7.98 -18.50 -13.96
CA GLN A 196 8.32 -18.02 -15.30
C GLN A 196 8.00 -19.11 -16.32
N ASP A 197 7.30 -18.75 -17.39
CA ASP A 197 7.03 -19.65 -18.50
C ASP A 197 8.25 -19.73 -19.42
N ASP A 198 8.78 -20.94 -19.62
CA ASP A 198 10.03 -21.15 -20.37
C ASP A 198 9.92 -20.81 -21.86
N ALA A 199 8.72 -20.91 -22.44
CA ALA A 199 8.50 -20.71 -23.88
C ALA A 199 8.32 -19.24 -24.24
N THR A 200 7.63 -18.48 -23.39
CA THR A 200 7.24 -17.09 -23.62
C THR A 200 8.03 -16.09 -22.79
N GLY A 201 8.68 -16.55 -21.70
CA GLY A 201 9.30 -15.69 -20.69
C GLY A 201 8.30 -14.98 -19.79
N GLY A 202 6.99 -15.24 -19.93
CA GLY A 202 5.93 -14.60 -19.16
C GLY A 202 5.97 -14.99 -17.68
N PHE A 203 5.51 -14.09 -16.81
CA PHE A 203 5.51 -14.30 -15.37
C PHE A 203 4.08 -14.42 -14.82
N SER A 204 3.89 -15.28 -13.82
CA SER A 204 2.62 -15.42 -13.10
C SER A 204 2.83 -15.80 -11.64
N ILE A 205 1.81 -15.58 -10.81
CA ILE A 205 1.74 -16.12 -9.46
C ILE A 205 0.53 -17.03 -9.36
N VAL A 206 0.74 -18.25 -8.89
CA VAL A 206 -0.30 -19.27 -8.73
C VAL A 206 -0.29 -19.81 -7.30
N PRO A 207 -1.42 -20.33 -6.77
CA PRO A 207 -1.42 -20.98 -5.46
C PRO A 207 -0.36 -22.08 -5.39
N ALA A 208 0.38 -22.13 -4.28
CA ALA A 208 1.23 -23.29 -4.00
C ALA A 208 0.32 -24.43 -3.57
N THR A 209 0.14 -25.43 -4.44
CA THR A 209 -0.53 -26.68 -4.03
C THR A 209 0.22 -27.30 -2.87
N SER A 210 -0.50 -27.63 -1.80
CA SER A 210 -0.04 -28.55 -0.77
C SER A 210 0.43 -29.83 -1.46
N ILE A 211 1.72 -30.17 -1.30
CA ILE A 211 2.22 -31.51 -1.63
C ILE A 211 1.73 -32.47 -0.56
#